data_AF-T1CVF7-F1
#
_entry.id   AF-T1CVF7-F1
#
_cell.length_a   1.000
_cell.length_b   1.000
_cell.length_c   1.000
_cell.angle_alpha   90.00
_cell.angle_beta   90.00
_cell.angle_gamma   90.00
#
_symmetry.space_group_name_H-M   'P 1'
#
loop_
_entity.id
_entity.type
_entity.pdbx_description
1 polymer ?
#
loop_
_entity_poly.entity_id
_entity_poly.type
_entity_poly.pdbx_seq_one_letter_code
_entity_poly.pdbx_strand_id
1 'polypeptide(L)'
;PADVLTNPKEFHQFEKNEATLGGALSRLMSVTENYPNLKADQNFLVLQAQLEGTENRIAVARRDYILAVQQYDTELTTIPGRWYHSLFYSNYKP
;
A
#
# COMPACT_ATOMS: atom_id res chain seq x y z
N PRO A 1 -53.72 3.33 4.74
CA PRO A 1 -54.49 3.28 6.00
C PRO A 1 -55.22 4.61 6.23
N ALA A 2 -56.55 4.62 6.09
CA ALA A 2 -57.38 5.83 6.14
C ALA A 2 -57.81 6.24 7.57
N ASP A 3 -57.22 5.65 8.61
CA ASP A 3 -57.67 5.78 10.01
C ASP A 3 -56.80 6.73 10.87
N VAL A 4 -55.66 7.16 10.34
CA VAL A 4 -54.66 7.97 11.09
C VAL A 4 -55.11 9.43 11.31
N LEU A 5 -56.13 9.89 10.59
CA LEU A 5 -56.64 11.27 10.65
C LEU A 5 -57.80 11.45 11.65
N THR A 6 -58.36 10.36 12.19
CA THR A 6 -59.55 10.38 13.05
C THR A 6 -59.23 10.07 14.53
N ASN A 7 -58.05 9.49 14.82
CA ASN A 7 -57.65 9.08 16.16
C ASN A 7 -56.39 9.84 16.64
N PRO A 8 -56.49 10.75 17.63
CA PRO A 8 -55.37 11.63 18.05
C PRO A 8 -54.17 10.86 18.63
N LYS A 9 -54.37 9.63 19.12
CA LYS A 9 -53.27 8.79 19.61
C LYS A 9 -52.45 8.17 18.48
N GLU A 10 -53.11 7.78 17.38
CA GLU A 10 -52.42 7.21 16.21
C GLU A 10 -51.69 8.29 15.40
N PHE A 11 -52.26 9.50 15.34
CA PHE A 11 -51.59 10.66 14.75
C PHE A 11 -50.27 11.00 15.46
N HIS A 12 -50.27 11.03 16.80
CA HIS A 12 -49.03 11.24 17.57
C HIS A 12 -48.02 10.10 17.42
N GLN A 13 -48.48 8.86 17.28
CA GLN A 13 -47.61 7.71 17.01
C GLN A 13 -46.98 7.84 15.61
N PHE A 14 -47.76 8.30 14.63
CA PHE A 14 -47.31 8.56 13.27
C PHE A 14 -46.28 9.70 13.20
N GLU A 15 -46.52 10.83 13.89
CA GLU A 15 -45.56 11.94 13.98
C GLU A 15 -44.20 11.51 14.59
N LYS A 16 -44.23 10.68 15.65
CA LYS A 16 -43.01 10.15 16.26
C LYS A 16 -42.24 9.23 15.31
N ASN A 17 -42.96 8.41 14.55
CA ASN A 17 -42.35 7.51 13.58
C ASN A 17 -41.72 8.29 12.42
N GLU A 18 -42.38 9.34 11.91
CA GLU A 18 -41.85 10.24 10.89
C GLU A 18 -40.59 10.99 11.36
N ALA A 19 -40.58 11.53 12.59
CA ALA A 19 -39.40 12.19 13.16
C ALA A 19 -38.21 11.23 13.29
N THR A 20 -38.47 9.98 13.67
CA THR A 20 -37.45 8.92 13.78
C THR A 20 -36.92 8.53 12.40
N LEU A 21 -37.80 8.41 11.41
CA LEU A 21 -37.45 8.10 10.03
C LEU A 21 -36.61 9.23 9.40
N GLY A 22 -37.01 10.48 9.59
CA GLY A 22 -36.26 11.65 9.12
C GLY A 22 -34.86 11.77 9.75
N GLY A 23 -34.73 11.42 11.03
CA GLY A 23 -33.44 11.36 11.72
C GLY A 23 -32.54 10.19 11.27
N ALA A 24 -33.14 9.06 10.86
CA ALA A 24 -32.42 7.94 10.26
C ALA A 24 -31.99 8.24 8.83
N LEU A 25 -32.85 8.90 8.04
CA LEU A 25 -32.55 9.33 6.68
C LEU A 25 -31.45 10.39 6.64
N SER A 26 -31.47 11.34 7.58
CA SER A 26 -30.40 12.36 7.71
C SER A 26 -29.05 11.73 8.04
N ARG A 27 -29.04 10.70 8.91
CA ARG A 27 -27.83 9.93 9.21
C ARG A 27 -27.37 9.12 8.00
N LEU A 28 -28.29 8.53 7.24
CA LEU A 28 -27.98 7.83 6.00
C LEU A 28 -27.36 8.77 4.97
N MET A 29 -27.95 9.97 4.76
CA MET A 29 -27.42 10.98 3.85
C MET A 29 -26.00 11.43 4.25
N SER A 30 -25.74 11.62 5.55
CA SER A 30 -24.41 11.96 6.06
C SER A 30 -23.38 10.82 5.88
N VAL A 31 -23.80 9.56 5.99
CA VAL A 31 -22.93 8.40 5.74
C VAL A 31 -22.67 8.21 4.24
N THR A 32 -23.67 8.48 3.39
CA THR A 32 -23.51 8.44 1.93
C THR A 32 -22.68 9.62 1.42
N GLU A 33 -22.74 10.80 2.02
CA GLU A 33 -21.85 11.90 1.60
C GLU A 33 -20.40 11.67 2.01
N ASN A 34 -20.17 10.96 3.12
CA ASN A 34 -18.86 10.51 3.56
C ASN A 34 -18.39 9.23 2.84
N TYR A 35 -18.72 9.01 1.56
CA TYR A 35 -18.17 7.89 0.78
C TYR A 35 -16.63 7.99 0.79
N PRO A 36 -15.91 7.05 1.43
CA PRO A 36 -14.47 7.15 1.66
C PRO A 36 -13.67 6.68 0.44
N ASN A 37 -14.10 7.00 -0.78
CA ASN A 37 -13.39 6.65 -2.01
C ASN A 37 -11.96 7.23 -2.00
N LEU A 38 -11.80 8.46 -1.53
CA LEU A 38 -10.49 9.11 -1.40
C LEU A 38 -9.55 8.44 -0.38
N LYS A 39 -10.07 7.70 0.62
CA LYS A 39 -9.22 7.12 1.67
C LYS A 39 -8.53 5.84 1.21
N ALA A 40 -9.19 5.05 0.36
CA ALA A 40 -8.57 3.89 -0.28
C ALA A 40 -7.56 4.33 -1.36
N ASP A 41 -7.92 5.33 -2.17
CA ASP A 41 -7.04 5.87 -3.22
C ASP A 41 -5.76 6.47 -2.64
N GLN A 42 -5.86 7.26 -1.57
CA GLN A 42 -4.68 7.87 -0.93
C GLN A 42 -3.72 6.81 -0.38
N ASN A 43 -4.24 5.75 0.25
CA ASN A 43 -3.42 4.66 0.76
C ASN A 43 -2.76 3.86 -0.38
N PHE A 44 -3.46 3.66 -1.49
CA PHE A 44 -2.91 2.98 -2.67
C PHE A 44 -1.79 3.79 -3.31
N LEU A 45 -1.96 5.11 -3.45
CA LEU A 45 -0.93 6.01 -3.96
C LEU A 45 0.33 6.03 -3.08
N VAL A 46 0.15 6.03 -1.75
CA VAL A 46 1.27 5.94 -0.80
C VAL A 46 2.00 4.60 -0.94
N LEU A 47 1.27 3.49 -1.04
CA LEU A 47 1.87 2.17 -1.26
C LEU A 47 2.62 2.11 -2.59
N GLN A 48 2.08 2.70 -3.65
CA GLN A 48 2.74 2.75 -4.96
C GLN A 48 4.06 3.52 -4.89
N ALA A 49 4.08 4.69 -4.24
CA ALA A 49 5.30 5.47 -4.05
C ALA A 49 6.34 4.73 -3.18
N GLN A 50 5.89 4.00 -2.15
CA GLN A 50 6.77 3.16 -1.34
C GLN A 50 7.36 2.00 -2.14
N LEU A 51 6.54 1.33 -2.97
CA LEU A 51 6.99 0.24 -3.83
C LEU A 51 8.03 0.73 -4.84
N GLU A 52 7.78 1.86 -5.49
CA GLU A 52 8.76 2.50 -6.38
C GLU A 52 10.08 2.81 -5.67
N GLY A 53 10.01 3.35 -4.44
CA GLY A 53 11.18 3.59 -3.60
C GLY A 53 11.94 2.31 -3.26
N THR A 54 11.24 1.21 -2.97
CA THR A 54 11.89 -0.09 -2.71
C THR A 54 12.52 -0.68 -3.97
N GLU A 55 11.86 -0.57 -5.12
CA GLU A 55 12.35 -1.09 -6.40
C GLU A 55 13.64 -0.37 -6.82
N ASN A 56 13.70 0.96 -6.64
CA ASN A 56 14.92 1.72 -6.90
C ASN A 56 16.08 1.28 -5.99
N ARG A 57 15.82 1.01 -4.71
CA ARG A 57 16.86 0.50 -3.79
C ARG A 57 17.33 -0.90 -4.17
N ILE A 58 16.42 -1.78 -4.60
CA ILE A 58 16.76 -3.12 -5.12
C ILE A 58 17.62 -2.99 -6.39
N ALA A 59 17.28 -2.09 -7.30
CA ALA A 59 18.05 -1.85 -8.52
C ALA A 59 19.47 -1.37 -8.23
N VAL A 60 19.64 -0.42 -7.30
CA VAL A 60 20.96 0.05 -6.84
C VAL A 60 21.74 -1.09 -6.18
N ALA A 61 21.14 -1.81 -5.23
CA ALA A 61 21.82 -2.92 -4.55
C ALA A 61 22.25 -4.03 -5.51
N ARG A 62 21.43 -4.34 -6.52
CA ARG A 62 21.77 -5.30 -7.58
C ARG A 62 22.98 -4.81 -8.38
N ARG A 63 22.99 -3.54 -8.77
CA ARG A 63 24.12 -2.93 -9.49
C ARG A 63 25.40 -2.98 -8.66
N ASP A 64 25.32 -2.60 -7.38
CA ASP A 64 26.48 -2.60 -6.48
C ASP A 64 27.03 -4.02 -6.28
N TYR A 65 26.15 -5.02 -6.14
CA TYR A 65 26.55 -6.44 -6.10
C TYR A 65 27.28 -6.86 -7.38
N ILE A 66 26.72 -6.55 -8.56
CA ILE A 66 27.35 -6.89 -9.84
C ILE A 66 28.74 -6.23 -9.95
N LEU A 67 28.86 -4.96 -9.55
CA LEU A 67 30.14 -4.25 -9.57
C LEU A 67 31.15 -4.86 -8.60
N ALA A 68 30.72 -5.25 -7.40
CA ALA A 68 31.58 -5.90 -6.42
C ALA A 68 32.09 -7.26 -6.92
N VAL A 69 31.21 -8.08 -7.50
CA VAL A 69 31.59 -9.36 -8.13
C VAL A 69 32.54 -9.12 -9.30
N GLN A 70 32.24 -8.14 -10.17
CA GLN A 70 33.11 -7.80 -11.29
C GLN A 70 34.49 -7.33 -10.82
N GLN A 71 34.56 -6.54 -9.75
CA GLN A 71 35.82 -6.09 -9.17
C GLN A 71 36.62 -7.27 -8.59
N TYR A 72 35.97 -8.17 -7.85
CA TYR A 72 36.57 -9.39 -7.33
C TYR A 72 37.14 -10.28 -8.45
N ASP A 73 36.34 -10.52 -9.50
CA ASP A 73 36.78 -11.30 -10.65
C ASP A 73 37.97 -10.63 -11.36
N THR A 74 37.93 -9.30 -11.52
CA THR A 74 38.99 -8.51 -12.15
C THR A 74 40.28 -8.57 -11.33
N GLU A 75 40.20 -8.47 -10.00
CA GLU A 75 41.37 -8.57 -9.13
C GLU A 75 42.05 -9.95 -9.23
N LEU A 76 41.25 -11.01 -9.35
CA LEU A 76 41.73 -12.37 -9.57
C LEU A 76 42.29 -12.61 -10.97
N THR A 77 41.75 -11.95 -12.01
CA THR A 77 42.13 -12.17 -13.42
C THR A 77 43.10 -11.16 -14.01
N THR A 78 43.45 -10.08 -13.31
CA THR A 78 44.41 -9.08 -13.80
C THR A 78 45.81 -9.31 -13.20
N ILE A 79 46.87 -9.07 -13.96
CA ILE A 79 48.27 -9.14 -13.46
C ILE A 79 48.52 -7.89 -12.61
N PRO A 80 49.13 -7.98 -11.41
CA PRO A 80 49.87 -9.13 -10.84
C PRO A 80 49.03 -10.10 -9.99
N GLY A 81 47.73 -9.83 -9.79
CA GLY A 81 46.82 -10.67 -8.98
C GLY A 81 46.76 -12.13 -9.45
N ARG A 82 46.68 -12.38 -10.78
CA ARG A 82 46.80 -13.74 -11.35
C ARG A 82 48.08 -14.47 -10.95
N TRP A 83 49.20 -13.76 -10.89
CA TRP A 83 50.48 -14.37 -10.57
C TRP A 83 50.56 -14.69 -9.09
N TYR A 84 50.14 -13.77 -8.22
CA TYR A 84 50.05 -14.02 -6.78
C TYR A 84 49.08 -15.17 -6.46
N HIS A 85 47.89 -15.17 -7.05
CA HIS A 85 46.92 -16.25 -6.86
C HIS A 85 47.41 -17.59 -7.40
N SER A 86 48.03 -17.61 -8.58
CA SER A 86 48.59 -18.84 -9.16
C SER A 86 49.80 -19.37 -8.37
N LEU A 87 50.55 -18.50 -7.68
CA LEU A 87 51.74 -18.90 -6.91
C LEU A 87 51.39 -19.39 -5.49
N PHE A 88 50.40 -18.78 -4.84
CA PHE A 88 50.06 -19.10 -3.44
C PHE A 88 48.78 -19.93 -3.27
N TYR A 89 47.84 -19.84 -4.22
CA TYR A 89 46.51 -20.46 -4.14
C TYR A 89 46.20 -21.38 -5.33
N SER A 90 47.23 -21.95 -5.98
CA SER A 90 47.09 -22.85 -7.15
C SER A 90 46.10 -24.02 -6.97
N ASN A 91 45.79 -24.41 -5.72
CA ASN A 91 44.90 -25.52 -5.40
C ASN A 91 43.49 -25.08 -4.95
N TYR A 92 43.23 -23.77 -4.81
CA TYR A 92 41.90 -23.23 -4.56
C TYR A 92 41.26 -22.84 -5.89
N LYS A 93 40.33 -23.67 -6.36
CA LYS A 93 39.38 -23.27 -7.39
C LYS A 93 38.25 -22.45 -6.72
N PRO A 94 37.75 -21.39 -7.36
CA PRO A 94 36.50 -20.77 -6.93
C PRO A 94 35.33 -21.75 -7.01
#